data_AF-A0A2W6VK23-F1
#
_entry.id   AF-A0A2W6VK23-F1
#
_cell.length_a   1.000
_cell.length_b   1.000
_cell.length_c   1.000
_cell.angle_alpha   90.00
_cell.angle_beta   90.00
_cell.angle_gamma   90.00
#
_symmetry.space_group_name_H-M   'P 1'
#
loop_
_entity.id
_entity.type
_entity.pdbx_description
1 polymer ?
#
loop_
_entity_poly.entity_id
_entity_poly.type
_entity_poly.pdbx_seq_one_letter_code
_entity_poly.pdbx_strand_id
1 'polypeptide(L)'
;MKHFYLLILSIVTFQQISAQHENIEMKSFRAKEMKSFTNKMIAYNTNPNTLNYDLQYQRMDVSLDPSVYMISGSVTSHFKPNQSMSNIYFDLSNALTVSQVTYHNQNLTFQQLTTKELKIDFPNALPANVLDSLTIQYSGTPPTANNAFSTGSQGGSPILSTLSEPYGAQDWFPTKQSMNDKIEQFDFKITTPSQYNVAANGLLMSETILPPGQKLTFWRTMYPTAAYLIALSITNYVKITDTMGTPPFPFINYVYPSTANNTASMANINWTKQIMNTFETYFGPYPFRNEKYGHMEFEYGGGMEHQTMSSMGGWD
;
A
#
# COMPACT_ATOMS: atom_id res chain seq x y z
N MET A 1 -34.35 -17.00 -56.23
CA MET A 1 -34.28 -16.05 -55.10
C MET A 1 -34.45 -16.71 -53.73
N LYS A 2 -35.39 -17.65 -53.49
CA LYS A 2 -35.55 -18.32 -52.18
C LYS A 2 -34.32 -19.10 -51.67
N HIS A 3 -33.56 -19.75 -52.55
CA HIS A 3 -32.36 -20.51 -52.15
C HIS A 3 -31.18 -19.63 -51.70
N PHE A 4 -31.13 -18.36 -52.12
CA PHE A 4 -30.06 -17.44 -51.75
C PHE A 4 -30.24 -16.87 -50.33
N TYR A 5 -31.50 -16.67 -49.90
CA TYR A 5 -31.83 -16.23 -48.55
C TYR A 5 -31.56 -17.30 -47.48
N LEU A 6 -31.76 -18.59 -47.80
CA LEU A 6 -31.42 -19.70 -46.91
C LEU A 6 -29.91 -19.84 -46.68
N LEU A 7 -29.10 -19.56 -47.71
CA LEU A 7 -27.64 -19.57 -47.60
C LEU A 7 -27.15 -18.43 -46.69
N ILE A 8 -27.66 -17.21 -46.87
CA ILE A 8 -27.31 -16.05 -46.05
C ILE A 8 -27.75 -16.25 -44.58
N LEU A 9 -28.93 -16.82 -44.34
CA LEU A 9 -29.40 -17.10 -42.97
C LEU A 9 -28.51 -18.15 -42.27
N SER A 10 -28.07 -19.18 -43.00
CA SER A 10 -27.15 -20.20 -42.46
C SER A 10 -25.77 -19.62 -42.08
N ILE A 11 -25.21 -18.72 -42.90
CA ILE A 11 -23.92 -18.07 -42.65
C ILE A 11 -23.99 -17.16 -41.40
N VAL A 12 -25.10 -16.42 -41.22
CA VAL A 12 -25.29 -15.56 -40.04
C VAL A 12 -25.47 -16.40 -38.76
N THR A 13 -26.16 -17.54 -38.81
CA THR A 13 -26.28 -18.43 -37.65
C THR A 13 -24.97 -19.10 -37.27
N PHE A 14 -24.13 -19.49 -38.25
CA PHE A 14 -22.82 -20.06 -37.97
C PHE A 14 -21.86 -19.05 -37.33
N GLN A 15 -21.89 -17.77 -37.76
CA GLN A 15 -21.07 -16.72 -37.14
C GLN A 15 -21.48 -16.43 -35.69
N GLN A 16 -22.77 -16.46 -35.35
CA GLN A 16 -23.22 -16.25 -33.97
C GLN A 16 -22.87 -17.42 -33.04
N ILE A 17 -22.90 -18.66 -33.55
CA ILE A 17 -22.51 -19.84 -32.76
C ILE A 17 -21.00 -19.82 -32.49
N SER A 18 -20.17 -19.53 -33.50
CA SER A 18 -18.71 -19.44 -33.31
C SER A 18 -18.30 -18.30 -32.36
N ALA A 19 -18.94 -17.13 -32.44
CA ALA A 19 -18.65 -15.99 -31.56
C ALA A 19 -19.09 -16.22 -30.09
N GLN A 20 -20.12 -17.04 -29.87
CA GLN A 20 -20.53 -17.46 -28.52
C GLN A 20 -19.59 -18.51 -27.94
N HIS A 21 -19.10 -19.45 -28.76
CA HIS A 21 -18.12 -20.46 -28.35
C HIS A 21 -16.77 -19.84 -27.94
N GLU A 22 -16.22 -18.89 -28.70
CA GLU A 22 -14.99 -18.17 -28.31
C GLU A 22 -15.15 -17.40 -27.00
N ASN A 23 -16.33 -16.79 -26.76
CA ASN A 23 -16.64 -16.09 -25.51
C ASN A 23 -16.72 -17.03 -24.30
N ILE A 24 -17.24 -18.24 -24.48
CA ILE A 24 -17.34 -19.25 -23.41
C ILE A 24 -15.95 -19.84 -23.11
N GLU A 25 -15.18 -20.16 -24.15
CA GLU A 25 -13.81 -20.66 -23.99
C GLU A 25 -12.93 -19.63 -23.31
N MET A 26 -12.97 -18.36 -23.73
CA MET A 26 -12.22 -17.27 -23.11
C MET A 26 -12.65 -17.02 -21.65
N LYS A 27 -13.94 -17.10 -21.31
CA LYS A 27 -14.41 -17.07 -19.92
C LYS A 27 -13.85 -18.24 -19.10
N SER A 28 -13.80 -19.44 -19.69
CA SER A 28 -13.28 -20.64 -19.04
C SER A 28 -11.76 -20.59 -18.83
N PHE A 29 -11.01 -20.04 -19.79
CA PHE A 29 -9.57 -19.82 -19.67
C PHE A 29 -9.27 -18.76 -18.61
N ARG A 30 -9.96 -17.61 -18.62
CA ARG A 30 -9.85 -16.59 -17.57
C ARG A 30 -10.17 -17.16 -16.19
N ALA A 31 -11.20 -18.00 -16.05
CA ALA A 31 -11.54 -18.63 -14.79
C ALA A 31 -10.49 -19.66 -14.33
N LYS A 32 -9.90 -20.42 -15.26
CA LYS A 32 -8.82 -21.39 -14.96
C LYS A 32 -7.51 -20.68 -14.59
N GLU A 33 -7.14 -19.62 -15.31
CA GLU A 33 -6.01 -18.76 -14.98
C GLU A 33 -6.22 -18.11 -13.63
N MET A 34 -7.38 -17.48 -13.40
CA MET A 34 -7.73 -16.89 -12.11
C MET A 34 -7.61 -17.93 -10.99
N LYS A 35 -8.19 -19.13 -11.14
CA LYS A 35 -8.08 -20.20 -10.12
C LYS A 35 -6.63 -20.69 -9.91
N SER A 36 -5.85 -20.83 -10.98
CA SER A 36 -4.44 -21.25 -10.90
C SER A 36 -3.56 -20.19 -10.23
N PHE A 37 -3.78 -18.91 -10.57
CA PHE A 37 -3.11 -17.77 -9.95
C PHE A 37 -3.54 -17.58 -8.50
N THR A 38 -4.83 -17.65 -8.19
CA THR A 38 -5.34 -17.56 -6.81
C THR A 38 -4.71 -18.61 -5.92
N ASN A 39 -4.63 -19.87 -6.36
CA ASN A 39 -3.97 -20.93 -5.57
C ASN A 39 -2.47 -20.68 -5.38
N LYS A 40 -1.76 -20.15 -6.39
CA LYS A 40 -0.33 -19.81 -6.28
C LYS A 40 -0.07 -18.59 -5.41
N MET A 41 -0.92 -17.57 -5.48
CA MET A 41 -0.82 -16.34 -4.68
C MET A 41 -1.19 -16.59 -3.21
N ILE A 42 -2.21 -17.40 -2.94
CA ILE A 42 -2.64 -17.71 -1.57
C ILE A 42 -1.61 -18.58 -0.85
N ALA A 43 -0.99 -19.57 -1.52
CA ALA A 43 -0.18 -20.58 -0.82
C ALA A 43 1.25 -20.14 -0.44
N TYR A 44 1.79 -19.07 -1.00
CA TYR A 44 3.24 -18.83 -0.97
C TYR A 44 3.74 -18.03 0.25
N ASN A 45 2.88 -17.33 0.99
CA ASN A 45 3.30 -16.56 2.19
C ASN A 45 2.15 -16.33 3.19
N THR A 46 1.50 -17.39 3.68
CA THR A 46 0.50 -17.26 4.75
C THR A 46 1.13 -17.43 6.12
N ASN A 47 0.93 -16.49 7.03
CA ASN A 47 1.17 -16.75 8.45
C ASN A 47 -0.11 -17.34 9.09
N PRO A 48 -0.12 -18.63 9.49
CA PRO A 48 -1.32 -19.28 10.05
C PRO A 48 -1.79 -18.62 11.36
N ASN A 49 -0.90 -17.98 12.13
CA ASN A 49 -1.24 -17.34 13.41
C ASN A 49 -2.01 -16.03 13.22
N THR A 50 -2.03 -15.47 12.01
CA THR A 50 -2.73 -14.22 11.68
C THR A 50 -4.11 -14.44 11.05
N LEU A 51 -4.53 -15.70 10.86
CA LEU A 51 -5.77 -16.04 10.16
C LEU A 51 -7.03 -15.92 11.02
N ASN A 52 -6.91 -15.70 12.33
CA ASN A 52 -8.04 -15.65 13.27
C ASN A 52 -8.69 -14.26 13.41
N TYR A 53 -8.20 -13.25 12.68
CA TYR A 53 -8.77 -11.90 12.66
C TYR A 53 -8.54 -11.20 11.32
N ASP A 54 -9.30 -10.13 11.11
CA ASP A 54 -9.25 -9.25 9.95
C ASP A 54 -8.86 -7.82 10.37
N LEU A 55 -8.01 -7.13 9.60
CA LEU A 55 -7.56 -5.76 9.88
C LEU A 55 -8.45 -4.75 9.17
N GLN A 56 -9.35 -4.10 9.93
CA GLN A 56 -10.31 -3.15 9.39
C GLN A 56 -9.73 -1.74 9.24
N TYR A 57 -8.74 -1.40 10.06
CA TYR A 57 -8.07 -0.11 9.98
C TYR A 57 -6.75 -0.16 10.72
N GLN A 58 -5.73 0.50 10.17
CA GLN A 58 -4.49 0.77 10.91
C GLN A 58 -4.17 2.26 10.89
N ARG A 59 -3.70 2.76 12.03
CA ARG A 59 -3.13 4.10 12.16
C ARG A 59 -1.69 3.99 12.59
N MET A 60 -0.79 4.47 11.76
CA MET A 60 0.63 4.58 12.06
C MET A 60 0.93 5.99 12.56
N ASP A 61 1.33 6.12 13.81
CA ASP A 61 1.79 7.36 14.44
C ASP A 61 3.29 7.24 14.72
N VAL A 62 4.15 7.70 13.80
CA VAL A 62 5.61 7.53 13.90
C VAL A 62 6.38 8.82 13.65
N SER A 63 7.53 8.92 14.29
CA SER A 63 8.53 9.97 14.06
C SER A 63 9.64 9.42 13.19
N LEU A 64 9.91 10.11 12.08
CA LEU A 64 10.92 9.74 11.08
C LEU A 64 11.78 10.97 10.75
N ASP A 65 13.09 10.82 10.87
CA ASP A 65 14.06 11.79 10.39
C ASP A 65 14.79 11.14 9.21
N PRO A 66 14.70 11.68 7.98
CA PRO A 66 15.36 11.06 6.83
C PRO A 66 16.89 11.03 6.93
N SER A 67 17.49 11.77 7.87
CA SER A 67 18.93 11.70 8.17
C SER A 67 19.31 10.57 9.14
N VAL A 68 18.33 9.87 9.72
CA VAL A 68 18.53 8.83 10.74
C VAL A 68 17.86 7.53 10.29
N TYR A 69 18.64 6.45 10.19
CA TYR A 69 18.12 5.12 9.87
C TYR A 69 17.43 4.48 11.09
N MET A 70 16.25 4.99 11.44
CA MET A 70 15.48 4.56 12.60
C MET A 70 14.00 4.85 12.42
N ILE A 71 13.16 4.03 13.04
CA ILE A 71 11.73 4.28 13.23
C ILE A 71 11.39 4.26 14.72
N SER A 72 10.48 5.13 15.13
CA SER A 72 9.96 5.17 16.50
C SER A 72 8.53 5.69 16.52
N GLY A 73 7.65 5.04 17.28
CA GLY A 73 6.27 5.47 17.43
C GLY A 73 5.36 4.31 17.76
N SER A 74 4.18 4.29 17.11
CA SER A 74 3.20 3.26 17.34
C SER A 74 2.31 2.97 16.14
N VAL A 75 1.72 1.78 16.13
CA VAL A 75 0.61 1.42 15.25
C VAL A 75 -0.59 1.06 16.10
N THR A 76 -1.72 1.71 15.83
CA THR A 76 -3.04 1.32 16.35
C THR A 76 -3.74 0.47 15.31
N SER A 77 -4.08 -0.76 15.66
CA SER A 77 -4.75 -1.72 14.77
C SER A 77 -6.18 -1.92 15.26
N HIS A 78 -7.15 -1.61 14.41
CA HIS A 78 -8.54 -2.01 14.60
C HIS A 78 -8.77 -3.33 13.88
N PHE A 79 -9.15 -4.35 14.64
CA PHE A 79 -9.25 -5.71 14.17
C PHE A 79 -10.60 -6.33 14.52
N LYS A 80 -11.03 -7.28 13.69
CA LYS A 80 -12.25 -8.06 13.92
C LYS A 80 -11.90 -9.55 13.98
N PRO A 81 -12.01 -10.20 15.16
CA PRO A 81 -11.81 -11.64 15.26
C PRO A 81 -12.85 -12.38 14.42
N ASN A 82 -12.47 -13.45 13.73
CA ASN A 82 -13.42 -14.32 13.03
C ASN A 82 -13.89 -15.51 13.89
N GLN A 83 -13.22 -15.73 15.01
CA GLN A 83 -13.55 -16.71 16.04
C GLN A 83 -13.21 -16.13 17.42
N SER A 84 -13.66 -16.81 18.48
CA SER A 84 -13.24 -16.44 19.83
C SER A 84 -11.71 -16.61 19.95
N MET A 85 -11.01 -15.62 20.51
CA MET A 85 -9.55 -15.68 20.62
C MET A 85 -9.05 -15.07 21.93
N SER A 86 -8.02 -15.68 22.51
CA SER A 86 -7.36 -15.17 23.73
C SER A 86 -6.01 -14.50 23.45
N ASN A 87 -5.56 -14.54 22.20
CA ASN A 87 -4.34 -13.90 21.75
C ASN A 87 -4.48 -13.45 20.28
N ILE A 88 -3.61 -12.55 19.89
CA ILE A 88 -3.46 -12.03 18.53
C ILE A 88 -1.99 -11.97 18.17
N TYR A 89 -1.68 -12.22 16.90
CA TYR A 89 -0.32 -12.19 16.36
C TYR A 89 -0.19 -11.12 15.29
N PHE A 90 0.93 -10.41 15.29
CA PHE A 90 1.37 -9.52 14.20
C PHE A 90 2.73 -9.98 13.69
N ASP A 91 2.96 -9.92 12.38
CA ASP A 91 4.29 -10.03 11.79
C ASP A 91 5.07 -8.75 12.13
N LEU A 92 6.23 -8.90 12.76
CA LEU A 92 7.13 -7.81 13.12
C LEU A 92 8.55 -8.34 13.32
N SER A 93 9.52 -7.74 12.63
CA SER A 93 10.93 -8.10 12.79
C SER A 93 11.44 -7.88 14.21
N ASN A 94 12.22 -8.84 14.71
CA ASN A 94 12.86 -8.78 16.03
C ASN A 94 13.94 -7.69 16.14
N ALA A 95 14.33 -7.06 15.03
CA ALA A 95 15.20 -5.88 15.06
C ALA A 95 14.50 -4.66 15.67
N LEU A 96 13.17 -4.64 15.65
CA LEU A 96 12.35 -3.60 16.26
C LEU A 96 11.95 -4.03 17.67
N THR A 97 12.15 -3.16 18.65
CA THR A 97 11.77 -3.41 20.05
C THR A 97 10.37 -2.89 20.30
N VAL A 98 9.46 -3.77 20.73
CA VAL A 98 8.14 -3.39 21.23
C VAL A 98 8.28 -3.01 22.70
N SER A 99 7.95 -1.77 23.04
CA SER A 99 8.06 -1.26 24.41
C SER A 99 6.76 -1.40 25.19
N GLN A 100 5.61 -1.33 24.51
CA GLN A 100 4.30 -1.37 25.14
C GLN A 100 3.23 -1.83 24.15
N VAL A 101 2.25 -2.58 24.67
CA VAL A 101 0.99 -2.87 23.97
C VAL A 101 -0.15 -2.41 24.86
N THR A 102 -1.01 -1.53 24.33
CA THR A 102 -2.13 -0.94 25.06
C THR A 102 -3.47 -1.41 24.48
N TYR A 103 -4.36 -1.87 25.33
CA TYR A 103 -5.72 -2.31 24.99
C TYR A 103 -6.69 -1.78 26.06
N HIS A 104 -7.71 -1.02 25.65
CA HIS A 104 -8.67 -0.36 26.57
C HIS A 104 -7.99 0.41 27.72
N ASN A 105 -6.92 1.15 27.39
CA ASN A 105 -6.09 1.90 28.34
C ASN A 105 -5.35 1.03 29.39
N GLN A 106 -5.26 -0.29 29.17
CA GLN A 106 -4.49 -1.22 29.99
C GLN A 106 -3.31 -1.77 29.21
N ASN A 107 -2.19 -1.99 29.89
CA ASN A 107 -1.02 -2.63 29.29
C ASN A 107 -1.23 -4.14 29.22
N LEU A 108 -0.97 -4.72 28.04
CA LEU A 108 -1.03 -6.16 27.83
C LEU A 108 0.34 -6.81 27.95
N THR A 109 0.34 -8.09 28.32
CA THR A 109 1.52 -8.95 28.20
C THR A 109 1.70 -9.35 26.74
N PHE A 110 2.93 -9.32 26.26
CA PHE A 110 3.29 -9.71 24.90
C PHE A 110 4.63 -10.45 24.87
N GLN A 111 4.88 -11.13 23.76
CA GLN A 111 6.12 -11.85 23.49
C GLN A 111 6.55 -11.59 22.04
N GLN A 112 7.80 -11.14 21.85
CA GLN A 112 8.42 -11.10 20.53
C GLN A 112 9.12 -12.45 20.29
N LEU A 113 8.59 -13.23 19.34
CA LEU A 113 9.04 -14.57 19.00
C LEU A 113 10.18 -14.52 17.99
N THR A 114 11.06 -15.52 17.98
CA THR A 114 12.19 -15.62 17.03
C THR A 114 11.74 -15.78 15.57
N THR A 115 10.47 -16.09 15.34
CA THR A 115 9.80 -16.25 14.04
C THR A 115 9.38 -14.93 13.39
N LYS A 116 9.81 -13.77 13.93
CA LYS A 116 9.34 -12.43 13.51
C LYS A 116 7.85 -12.19 13.77
N GLU A 117 7.40 -12.66 14.93
CA GLU A 117 6.00 -12.53 15.34
C GLU A 117 5.90 -11.86 16.71
N LEU A 118 4.98 -10.91 16.84
CA LEU A 118 4.56 -10.34 18.12
C LEU A 118 3.26 -11.04 18.56
N LYS A 119 3.35 -11.87 19.59
CA LYS A 119 2.21 -12.50 20.26
C LYS A 119 1.72 -11.62 21.40
N ILE A 120 0.45 -11.27 21.40
CA ILE A 120 -0.19 -10.45 22.44
C ILE A 120 -1.30 -11.27 23.10
N ASP A 121 -1.29 -11.34 24.43
CA ASP A 121 -2.31 -12.06 25.21
C ASP A 121 -3.36 -11.11 25.78
N PHE A 122 -4.63 -11.45 25.61
CA PHE A 122 -5.74 -10.71 26.20
C PHE A 122 -6.10 -11.25 27.59
N PRO A 123 -6.53 -10.38 28.53
CA PRO A 123 -6.92 -10.82 29.88
C PRO A 123 -8.17 -11.70 29.87
N ASN A 124 -9.06 -11.49 28.90
CA ASN A 124 -10.25 -12.30 28.65
C ASN A 124 -10.33 -12.61 27.16
N ALA A 125 -10.93 -13.76 26.82
CA ALA A 125 -11.16 -14.11 25.43
C ALA A 125 -12.06 -13.08 24.75
N LEU A 126 -11.66 -12.62 23.56
CA LEU A 126 -12.44 -11.72 22.74
C LEU A 126 -13.46 -12.53 21.94
N PRO A 127 -14.72 -12.07 21.85
CA PRO A 127 -15.75 -12.73 21.05
C PRO A 127 -15.48 -12.59 19.55
N ALA A 128 -15.96 -13.56 18.78
CA ALA A 128 -15.96 -13.47 17.33
C ALA A 128 -16.81 -12.28 16.83
N ASN A 129 -16.43 -11.71 15.70
CA ASN A 129 -17.16 -10.70 14.93
C ASN A 129 -17.41 -9.36 15.64
N VAL A 130 -16.69 -9.07 16.72
CA VAL A 130 -16.72 -7.76 17.40
C VAL A 130 -15.48 -6.97 17.02
N LEU A 131 -15.67 -5.75 16.52
CA LEU A 131 -14.56 -4.83 16.23
C LEU A 131 -13.94 -4.37 17.55
N ASP A 132 -12.62 -4.48 17.64
CA ASP A 132 -11.85 -3.93 18.75
C ASP A 132 -10.54 -3.31 18.24
N SER A 133 -9.73 -2.78 19.15
CA SER A 133 -8.46 -2.15 18.80
C SER A 133 -7.40 -2.27 19.89
N LEU A 134 -6.15 -2.31 19.46
CA LEU A 134 -4.99 -2.20 20.35
C LEU A 134 -3.93 -1.30 19.70
N THR A 135 -3.03 -0.78 20.51
CA THR A 135 -1.89 0.01 20.04
C THR A 135 -0.58 -0.65 20.45
N ILE A 136 0.35 -0.78 19.51
CA ILE A 136 1.70 -1.32 19.70
C ILE A 136 2.69 -0.16 19.60
N GLN A 137 3.38 0.16 20.70
CA GLN A 137 4.52 1.07 20.71
C GLN A 137 5.80 0.32 20.41
N TYR A 138 6.60 0.83 19.47
CA TYR A 138 7.83 0.19 19.06
C TYR A 138 8.86 1.21 18.55
N SER A 139 10.12 0.80 18.54
CA SER A 139 11.20 1.58 17.97
C SER A 139 12.39 0.70 17.61
N GLY A 140 13.24 1.18 16.72
CA GLY A 140 14.50 0.53 16.41
C GLY A 140 15.01 0.85 15.01
N THR A 141 16.11 0.19 14.67
CA THR A 141 16.71 0.20 13.34
C THR A 141 16.11 -0.96 12.55
N PRO A 142 15.35 -0.70 11.47
CA PRO A 142 14.83 -1.76 10.61
C PRO A 142 15.93 -2.71 10.11
N PRO A 143 15.65 -4.00 9.91
CA PRO A 143 16.62 -4.90 9.31
C PRO A 143 16.84 -4.57 7.83
N THR A 144 18.01 -4.90 7.30
CA THR A 144 18.36 -4.66 5.90
C THR A 144 18.07 -5.86 4.99
N ALA A 145 17.62 -6.99 5.53
CA ALA A 145 17.50 -8.25 4.78
C ALA A 145 16.57 -8.15 3.56
N ASN A 146 15.44 -7.45 3.68
CA ASN A 146 14.54 -7.20 2.55
C ASN A 146 14.77 -5.83 1.90
N ASN A 147 15.71 -5.03 2.42
CA ASN A 147 15.87 -3.61 2.06
C ASN A 147 14.55 -2.84 2.03
N ALA A 148 13.66 -3.07 3.02
CA ALA A 148 12.31 -2.51 3.01
C ALA A 148 12.23 -1.05 3.48
N PHE A 149 13.30 -0.58 4.10
CA PHE A 149 13.47 0.75 4.65
C PHE A 149 14.89 1.19 4.32
N SER A 150 15.04 2.35 3.68
CA SER A 150 16.33 2.90 3.26
C SER A 150 16.46 4.36 3.65
N THR A 151 17.71 4.78 3.87
CA THR A 151 18.09 6.19 3.90
C THR A 151 19.17 6.44 2.85
N GLY A 152 19.15 7.60 2.21
CA GLY A 152 20.09 7.99 1.17
C GLY A 152 20.24 9.50 1.08
N SER A 153 20.62 10.00 -0.10
CA SER A 153 20.76 11.44 -0.35
C SER A 153 20.45 11.80 -1.80
N GLN A 154 19.67 12.87 -1.99
CA GLN A 154 19.42 13.48 -3.29
C GLN A 154 19.84 14.95 -3.24
N GLY A 155 20.74 15.37 -4.12
CA GLY A 155 21.25 16.75 -4.13
C GLY A 155 21.83 17.24 -2.79
N GLY A 156 22.38 16.33 -1.98
CA GLY A 156 22.89 16.61 -0.63
C GLY A 156 21.82 16.66 0.47
N SER A 157 20.54 16.46 0.12
CA SER A 157 19.43 16.41 1.07
C SER A 157 19.10 14.95 1.44
N PRO A 158 18.95 14.61 2.74
CA PRO A 158 18.58 13.27 3.15
C PRO A 158 17.26 12.81 2.54
N ILE A 159 17.19 11.52 2.23
CA ILE A 159 15.96 10.84 1.86
C ILE A 159 15.76 9.59 2.71
N LEU A 160 14.52 9.30 3.05
CA LEU A 160 14.08 8.02 3.60
C LEU A 160 12.99 7.45 2.72
N SER A 161 13.10 6.17 2.34
CA SER A 161 12.14 5.50 1.47
C SER A 161 11.77 4.12 1.99
N THR A 162 10.54 3.69 1.72
CA THR A 162 10.10 2.31 1.97
C THR A 162 9.82 1.56 0.67
N LEU A 163 10.18 0.28 0.62
CA LEU A 163 9.89 -0.64 -0.50
C LEU A 163 9.63 -2.04 0.06
N SER A 164 8.36 -2.39 0.29
CA SER A 164 8.04 -3.60 1.05
C SER A 164 7.82 -4.84 0.20
N GLU A 165 7.88 -4.75 -1.13
CA GLU A 165 7.69 -5.93 -1.98
C GLU A 165 8.84 -6.95 -1.82
N PRO A 166 8.54 -8.26 -1.67
CA PRO A 166 7.22 -8.84 -1.38
C PRO A 166 6.91 -8.95 0.12
N TYR A 167 7.93 -8.98 0.99
CA TYR A 167 7.83 -9.40 2.40
C TYR A 167 8.52 -8.45 3.39
N GLY A 168 8.64 -7.18 3.00
CA GLY A 168 9.33 -6.14 3.75
C GLY A 168 8.47 -5.38 4.75
N ALA A 169 7.14 -5.53 4.73
CA ALA A 169 6.25 -4.71 5.57
C ALA A 169 6.53 -4.90 7.08
N GLN A 170 6.74 -6.15 7.50
CA GLN A 170 7.09 -6.51 8.88
C GLN A 170 8.42 -5.91 9.37
N ASP A 171 9.28 -5.44 8.47
CA ASP A 171 10.60 -4.92 8.82
C ASP A 171 10.52 -3.51 9.41
N TRP A 172 9.38 -2.81 9.22
CA TRP A 172 9.22 -1.43 9.70
C TRP A 172 7.89 -1.16 10.42
N PHE A 173 6.87 -2.03 10.35
CA PHE A 173 5.66 -1.89 11.17
C PHE A 173 4.94 -3.21 11.46
N PRO A 174 4.22 -3.32 12.60
CA PRO A 174 3.48 -4.52 12.95
C PRO A 174 2.22 -4.66 12.08
N THR A 175 2.12 -5.77 11.34
CA THR A 175 1.04 -5.99 10.37
C THR A 175 0.78 -7.46 10.08
N LYS A 176 -0.14 -7.76 9.16
CA LYS A 176 -0.26 -9.06 8.50
C LYS A 176 0.48 -8.96 7.17
N GLN A 177 1.69 -9.50 7.09
CA GLN A 177 2.53 -9.30 5.90
C GLN A 177 2.12 -10.17 4.70
N SER A 178 1.19 -11.12 4.92
CA SER A 178 0.71 -11.98 3.86
C SER A 178 0.06 -11.16 2.73
N MET A 179 0.33 -11.55 1.48
CA MET A 179 -0.30 -10.94 0.31
C MET A 179 -1.75 -11.42 0.08
N ASN A 180 -2.24 -12.33 0.92
CA ASN A 180 -3.59 -12.87 0.83
C ASN A 180 -4.64 -12.03 1.59
N ASP A 181 -4.21 -10.96 2.24
CA ASP A 181 -5.05 -10.09 3.06
C ASP A 181 -4.81 -8.62 2.74
N LYS A 182 -5.79 -7.78 3.09
CA LYS A 182 -5.73 -6.34 2.93
C LYS A 182 -6.18 -5.65 4.20
N ILE A 183 -5.55 -4.53 4.50
CA ILE A 183 -6.02 -3.62 5.53
C ILE A 183 -7.06 -2.73 4.85
N GLU A 184 -8.30 -2.71 5.34
CA GLU A 184 -9.40 -2.00 4.68
C GLU A 184 -9.16 -0.48 4.57
N GLN A 185 -8.51 0.12 5.57
CA GLN A 185 -8.20 1.56 5.63
C GLN A 185 -6.87 1.81 6.35
N PHE A 186 -6.10 2.81 5.92
CA PHE A 186 -4.81 3.09 6.53
C PHE A 186 -4.54 4.59 6.68
N ASP A 187 -4.12 4.99 7.89
CA ASP A 187 -3.69 6.35 8.20
C ASP A 187 -2.19 6.40 8.47
N PHE A 188 -1.50 7.32 7.80
CA PHE A 188 -0.12 7.68 8.10
C PHE A 188 -0.09 9.01 8.84
N LYS A 189 0.39 9.02 10.08
CA LYS A 189 0.66 10.21 10.87
C LYS A 189 2.14 10.28 11.16
N ILE A 190 2.84 10.99 10.28
CA ILE A 190 4.30 10.98 10.23
C ILE A 190 4.82 12.33 10.74
N THR A 191 5.60 12.30 11.81
CA THR A 191 6.28 13.47 12.35
C THR A 191 7.71 13.51 11.82
N THR A 192 8.08 14.59 11.15
CA THR A 192 9.42 14.80 10.58
C THR A 192 9.97 16.17 10.98
N PRO A 193 11.28 16.45 10.81
CA PRO A 193 11.75 17.82 10.74
C PRO A 193 10.95 18.63 9.70
N SER A 194 10.61 19.87 10.02
CA SER A 194 9.62 20.68 9.28
C SER A 194 10.01 21.01 7.84
N GLN A 195 11.31 20.97 7.52
CA GLN A 195 11.86 21.20 6.19
C GLN A 195 11.59 20.07 5.18
N TYR A 196 11.17 18.88 5.64
CA TYR A 196 10.91 17.74 4.77
C TYR A 196 9.42 17.60 4.44
N ASN A 197 9.13 16.96 3.31
CA ASN A 197 7.80 16.58 2.88
C ASN A 197 7.67 15.06 2.98
N VAL A 198 6.47 14.58 3.34
CA VAL A 198 6.14 13.15 3.34
C VAL A 198 5.21 12.88 2.17
N ALA A 199 5.60 11.98 1.27
CA ALA A 199 4.75 11.44 0.23
C ALA A 199 4.30 10.03 0.65
N ALA A 200 3.00 9.70 0.50
CA ALA A 200 2.46 8.40 0.90
C ALA A 200 1.19 8.04 0.09
N ASN A 201 0.65 6.83 0.32
CA ASN A 201 -0.64 6.41 -0.25
C ASN A 201 -1.80 7.33 0.22
N GLY A 202 -2.89 7.36 -0.53
CA GLY A 202 -4.14 8.00 -0.11
C GLY A 202 -4.20 9.52 -0.32
N LEU A 203 -5.05 10.21 0.43
CA LEU A 203 -5.17 11.68 0.37
C LEU A 203 -4.36 12.34 1.48
N LEU A 204 -3.75 13.49 1.16
CA LEU A 204 -3.14 14.35 2.16
C LEU A 204 -4.25 15.07 2.93
N MET A 205 -4.39 14.73 4.21
CA MET A 205 -5.44 15.26 5.06
C MET A 205 -5.02 16.55 5.74
N SER A 206 -3.77 16.63 6.22
CA SER A 206 -3.24 17.84 6.86
C SER A 206 -1.71 17.82 6.96
N GLU A 207 -1.11 19.01 6.99
CA GLU A 207 0.26 19.25 7.46
C GLU A 207 0.20 20.26 8.61
N THR A 208 0.73 19.92 9.77
CA THR A 208 0.71 20.77 10.97
C THR A 208 2.11 20.96 11.51
N ILE A 209 2.57 22.21 11.61
CA ILE A 209 3.86 22.53 12.23
C ILE A 209 3.76 22.32 13.74
N LEU A 210 4.69 21.56 14.30
CA LEU A 210 4.81 21.24 15.71
C LEU A 210 6.08 21.89 16.29
N PRO A 211 5.99 22.74 17.32
CA PRO A 211 7.16 23.29 17.98
C PRO A 211 7.93 22.22 18.80
N PRO A 212 9.28 22.24 18.82
CA PRO A 212 10.16 23.06 18.02
C PRO A 212 10.54 22.40 16.68
N GLY A 213 10.22 23.05 15.56
CA GLY A 213 10.79 22.73 14.23
C GLY A 213 10.38 21.40 13.60
N GLN A 214 9.32 20.75 14.07
CA GLN A 214 8.77 19.52 13.49
C GLN A 214 7.52 19.79 12.65
N LYS A 215 7.11 18.81 11.85
CA LYS A 215 5.86 18.82 11.08
C LYS A 215 5.21 17.45 11.16
N LEU A 216 3.95 17.42 11.57
CA LEU A 216 3.09 16.26 11.47
C LEU A 216 2.37 16.29 10.12
N THR A 217 2.63 15.29 9.29
CA THR A 217 1.94 15.07 8.03
C THR A 217 0.97 13.90 8.17
N PHE A 218 -0.30 14.12 7.82
CA PHE A 218 -1.35 13.12 7.91
C PHE A 218 -1.85 12.75 6.51
N TRP A 219 -1.67 11.47 6.13
CA TRP A 219 -2.25 10.86 4.93
C TRP A 219 -3.27 9.78 5.30
N ARG A 220 -4.26 9.55 4.43
CA ARG A 220 -5.30 8.53 4.62
C ARG A 220 -5.66 7.84 3.31
N THR A 221 -5.59 6.52 3.27
CA THR A 221 -6.27 5.70 2.25
C THR A 221 -7.51 5.04 2.84
N MET A 222 -8.60 5.12 2.09
CA MET A 222 -9.88 4.46 2.36
C MET A 222 -10.09 3.21 1.50
N TYR A 223 -9.09 2.83 0.70
CA TYR A 223 -9.13 1.63 -0.12
C TYR A 223 -8.36 0.48 0.54
N PRO A 224 -8.84 -0.77 0.39
CA PRO A 224 -8.14 -1.94 0.88
C PRO A 224 -6.75 -2.10 0.25
N THR A 225 -5.73 -2.11 1.10
CA THR A 225 -4.31 -2.13 0.70
C THR A 225 -3.60 -3.31 1.36
N ALA A 226 -2.91 -4.13 0.56
CA ALA A 226 -2.04 -5.18 1.10
C ALA A 226 -0.83 -4.54 1.79
N ALA A 227 -0.31 -5.15 2.85
CA ALA A 227 0.74 -4.55 3.67
C ALA A 227 2.00 -4.14 2.89
N TYR A 228 2.37 -4.87 1.83
CA TYR A 228 3.53 -4.55 0.99
C TYR A 228 3.34 -3.28 0.13
N LEU A 229 2.09 -2.84 -0.08
CA LEU A 229 1.75 -1.65 -0.87
C LEU A 229 1.67 -0.38 -0.02
N ILE A 230 1.70 -0.52 1.31
CA ILE A 230 1.82 0.59 2.26
C ILE A 230 3.23 1.15 2.13
N ALA A 231 3.33 2.41 1.71
CA ALA A 231 4.61 3.04 1.45
C ALA A 231 4.60 4.53 1.71
N LEU A 232 5.78 5.02 2.05
CA LEU A 232 6.08 6.44 2.17
C LEU A 232 7.51 6.73 1.68
N SER A 233 7.74 7.99 1.35
CA SER A 233 9.09 8.52 1.18
C SER A 233 9.16 9.97 1.66
N ILE A 234 10.33 10.37 2.16
CA ILE A 234 10.54 11.61 2.91
C ILE A 234 11.81 12.28 2.42
N THR A 235 11.68 13.46 1.83
CA THR A 235 12.79 14.37 1.52
C THR A 235 12.24 15.79 1.24
N ASN A 236 13.07 16.73 0.78
CA ASN A 236 12.68 18.08 0.36
C ASN A 236 12.08 18.09 -1.05
N TYR A 237 10.97 17.38 -1.23
CA TYR A 237 10.27 17.30 -2.51
C TYR A 237 9.77 18.65 -3.02
N VAL A 238 9.74 18.79 -4.35
CA VAL A 238 8.85 19.73 -5.02
C VAL A 238 7.52 19.02 -5.28
N LYS A 239 6.44 19.54 -4.70
CA LYS A 239 5.08 19.03 -4.92
C LYS A 239 4.47 19.68 -6.16
N ILE A 240 4.06 18.85 -7.11
CA ILE A 240 3.39 19.27 -8.35
C ILE A 240 1.94 18.77 -8.28
N THR A 241 1.00 19.69 -8.43
CA THR A 241 -0.44 19.41 -8.34
C THR A 241 -1.09 19.66 -9.68
N ASP A 242 -1.78 18.66 -10.20
CA ASP A 242 -2.50 18.71 -11.45
C ASP A 242 -3.73 17.78 -11.38
N THR A 243 -4.40 17.57 -12.51
CA THR A 243 -5.48 16.62 -12.68
C THR A 243 -5.26 15.75 -13.92
N MET A 244 -5.93 14.60 -13.95
CA MET A 244 -5.91 13.65 -15.06
C MET A 244 -7.22 12.88 -15.16
N GLY A 245 -7.41 12.13 -16.24
CA GLY A 245 -8.60 11.29 -16.45
C GLY A 245 -9.86 12.07 -16.84
N THR A 246 -10.93 11.36 -17.17
CA THR A 246 -12.24 11.96 -17.50
C THR A 246 -13.38 11.16 -16.85
N PRO A 247 -14.16 11.74 -15.91
CA PRO A 247 -13.98 13.04 -15.24
C PRO A 247 -12.62 13.23 -14.55
N PRO A 248 -12.12 14.46 -14.41
CA PRO A 248 -10.80 14.73 -13.85
C PRO A 248 -10.74 14.34 -12.36
N PHE A 249 -9.61 13.76 -11.95
CA PHE A 249 -9.26 13.47 -10.56
C PHE A 249 -7.81 13.91 -10.27
N PRO A 250 -7.40 14.03 -9.00
CA PRO A 250 -6.10 14.56 -8.63
C PRO A 250 -4.93 13.76 -9.20
N PHE A 251 -3.97 14.47 -9.82
CA PHE A 251 -2.67 13.96 -10.24
C PHE A 251 -1.56 14.68 -9.46
N ILE A 252 -1.01 14.02 -8.45
CA ILE A 252 -0.11 14.65 -7.46
C ILE A 252 1.27 14.02 -7.51
N ASN A 253 2.31 14.79 -7.81
CA ASN A 253 3.68 14.29 -7.92
C ASN A 253 4.58 14.92 -6.86
N TYR A 254 5.36 14.09 -6.17
CA TYR A 254 6.41 14.48 -5.24
C TYR A 254 7.75 14.12 -5.88
N VAL A 255 8.42 15.12 -6.45
CA VAL A 255 9.62 14.94 -7.27
C VAL A 255 10.83 15.62 -6.64
N TYR A 256 12.03 15.17 -6.95
CA TYR A 256 13.23 15.86 -6.47
C TYR A 256 13.35 17.25 -7.11
N PRO A 257 14.01 18.22 -6.44
CA PRO A 257 14.26 19.54 -7.01
C PRO A 257 15.00 19.49 -8.35
N SER A 258 15.91 18.53 -8.55
CA SER A 258 16.60 18.33 -9.83
C SER A 258 15.63 17.92 -10.94
N THR A 259 14.73 16.98 -10.67
CA THR A 259 13.69 16.53 -11.60
C THR A 259 12.73 17.66 -11.96
N ALA A 260 12.25 18.41 -10.97
CA ALA A 260 11.34 19.54 -11.20
C ALA A 260 11.94 20.62 -12.13
N ASN A 261 13.26 20.77 -12.13
CA ASN A 261 13.99 21.70 -13.00
C ASN A 261 14.38 21.09 -14.36
N ASN A 262 14.14 19.81 -14.59
CA ASN A 262 14.43 19.13 -15.84
C ASN A 262 13.17 19.03 -16.72
N THR A 263 13.17 19.72 -17.85
CA THR A 263 12.00 19.76 -18.76
C THR A 263 11.69 18.40 -19.37
N ALA A 264 12.70 17.57 -19.66
CA ALA A 264 12.49 16.24 -20.25
C ALA A 264 11.83 15.30 -19.22
N SER A 265 12.34 15.26 -18.00
CA SER A 265 11.73 14.48 -16.92
C SER A 265 10.30 14.92 -16.62
N MET A 266 10.04 16.23 -16.60
CA MET A 266 8.69 16.77 -16.44
C MET A 266 7.75 16.43 -17.61
N ALA A 267 8.26 16.33 -18.84
CA ALA A 267 7.49 15.85 -19.98
C ALA A 267 7.11 14.37 -19.82
N ASN A 268 8.04 13.53 -19.34
CA ASN A 268 7.80 12.12 -19.06
C ASN A 268 6.76 11.90 -17.95
N ILE A 269 6.83 12.68 -16.86
CA ILE A 269 5.79 12.69 -15.81
C ILE A 269 4.41 13.04 -16.39
N ASN A 270 4.35 14.07 -17.24
CA ASN A 270 3.10 14.52 -17.85
C ASN A 270 2.53 13.51 -18.86
N TRP A 271 3.38 12.70 -19.48
CA TRP A 271 2.97 11.62 -20.38
C TRP A 271 2.08 10.59 -19.68
N THR A 272 2.20 10.44 -18.36
CA THR A 272 1.33 9.54 -17.57
C THR A 272 -0.17 9.86 -17.73
N LYS A 273 -0.54 11.10 -18.07
CA LYS A 273 -1.93 11.44 -18.39
C LYS A 273 -2.44 10.71 -19.62
N GLN A 274 -1.59 10.55 -20.65
CA GLN A 274 -1.93 9.80 -21.87
C GLN A 274 -2.04 8.30 -21.59
N ILE A 275 -1.13 7.78 -20.74
CA ILE A 275 -1.17 6.38 -20.29
C ILE A 275 -2.48 6.11 -19.55
N MET A 276 -2.84 6.95 -18.58
CA MET A 276 -4.09 6.80 -17.82
C MET A 276 -5.32 6.88 -18.71
N ASN A 277 -5.39 7.84 -19.63
CA ASN A 277 -6.52 7.93 -20.56
C ASN A 277 -6.65 6.65 -21.41
N THR A 278 -5.52 6.08 -21.84
CA THR A 278 -5.49 4.81 -22.55
C THR A 278 -6.02 3.68 -21.67
N PHE A 279 -5.56 3.57 -20.43
CA PHE A 279 -6.05 2.55 -19.49
C PHE A 279 -7.53 2.71 -19.16
N GLU A 280 -8.01 3.93 -18.92
CA GLU A 280 -9.43 4.17 -18.67
C GLU A 280 -10.31 3.83 -19.87
N THR A 281 -9.81 4.03 -21.09
CA THR A 281 -10.50 3.67 -22.34
C THR A 281 -10.70 2.16 -22.46
N TYR A 282 -9.68 1.36 -22.13
CA TYR A 282 -9.72 -0.10 -22.36
C TYR A 282 -10.18 -0.92 -21.15
N PHE A 283 -9.93 -0.43 -19.93
CA PHE A 283 -10.19 -1.17 -18.68
C PHE A 283 -11.26 -0.52 -17.80
N GLY A 284 -11.75 0.65 -18.17
CA GLY A 284 -12.69 1.43 -17.37
C GLY A 284 -11.99 2.34 -16.34
N PRO A 285 -12.77 3.14 -15.58
CA PRO A 285 -12.23 4.20 -14.74
C PRO A 285 -11.18 3.71 -13.74
N TYR A 286 -10.17 4.56 -13.47
CA TYR A 286 -9.15 4.28 -12.46
C TYR A 286 -9.81 3.99 -11.10
N PRO A 287 -9.55 2.83 -10.46
CA PRO A 287 -10.31 2.37 -9.30
C PRO A 287 -10.13 3.27 -8.07
N PHE A 288 -9.00 3.97 -7.96
CA PHE A 288 -8.68 4.85 -6.82
C PHE A 288 -8.95 6.33 -7.09
N ARG A 289 -9.76 6.66 -8.10
CA ARG A 289 -10.04 8.04 -8.54
C ARG A 289 -10.65 8.96 -7.47
N ASN A 290 -11.27 8.40 -6.42
CA ASN A 290 -11.82 9.20 -5.32
C ASN A 290 -10.71 9.69 -4.36
N GLU A 291 -9.49 9.22 -4.52
CA GLU A 291 -8.30 9.73 -3.86
C GLU A 291 -7.43 10.48 -4.87
N LYS A 292 -6.42 9.81 -5.44
CA LYS A 292 -5.48 10.39 -6.38
C LYS A 292 -4.77 9.31 -7.19
N TYR A 293 -4.14 9.72 -8.28
CA TYR A 293 -2.96 9.04 -8.80
C TYR A 293 -1.78 10.01 -8.74
N GLY A 294 -0.57 9.49 -8.76
CA GLY A 294 0.61 10.31 -8.55
C GLY A 294 1.87 9.50 -8.49
N HIS A 295 2.97 10.19 -8.31
CA HIS A 295 4.27 9.57 -8.13
C HIS A 295 5.00 10.17 -6.93
N MET A 296 5.80 9.35 -6.28
CA MET A 296 6.83 9.82 -5.35
C MET A 296 8.20 9.34 -5.83
N GLU A 297 9.13 10.25 -6.03
CA GLU A 297 10.52 9.86 -6.25
C GLU A 297 11.11 9.25 -4.99
N PHE A 298 11.88 8.18 -5.10
CA PHE A 298 12.42 7.48 -3.93
C PHE A 298 13.85 6.98 -4.17
N GLU A 299 14.49 6.45 -3.12
CA GLU A 299 15.91 6.08 -3.13
C GLU A 299 16.23 4.90 -4.07
N TYR A 300 15.25 4.05 -4.38
CA TYR A 300 15.46 2.85 -5.17
C TYR A 300 15.39 3.13 -6.67
N GLY A 301 16.07 2.31 -7.47
CA GLY A 301 15.93 2.34 -8.93
C GLY A 301 14.62 1.72 -9.44
N GLY A 302 14.26 2.02 -10.69
CA GLY A 302 13.07 1.46 -11.33
C GLY A 302 11.77 2.13 -10.85
N GLY A 303 10.72 1.33 -10.67
CA GLY A 303 9.44 1.81 -10.13
C GLY A 303 8.70 0.74 -9.35
N MET A 304 7.79 1.17 -8.48
CA MET A 304 6.94 0.29 -7.65
C MET A 304 5.49 0.77 -7.64
N GLU A 305 4.55 -0.15 -7.80
CA GLU A 305 3.11 0.13 -7.97
C GLU A 305 2.34 0.45 -6.67
N HIS A 306 3.00 1.11 -5.71
CA HIS A 306 2.36 1.58 -4.48
C HIS A 306 1.05 2.32 -4.79
N GLN A 307 -0.07 1.85 -4.22
CA GLN A 307 -1.41 2.30 -4.59
C GLN A 307 -1.56 3.81 -4.44
N THR A 308 -2.12 4.48 -5.46
CA THR A 308 -2.32 5.95 -5.55
C THR A 308 -1.06 6.82 -5.60
N MET A 309 0.14 6.25 -5.46
CA MET A 309 1.39 6.98 -5.39
C MET A 309 2.56 6.10 -5.83
N SER A 310 2.68 5.85 -7.14
CA SER A 310 3.74 4.99 -7.66
C SER A 310 5.12 5.54 -7.31
N SER A 311 5.99 4.69 -6.79
CA SER A 311 7.37 5.10 -6.51
C SER A 311 8.22 5.02 -7.75
N MET A 312 9.06 6.02 -7.99
CA MET A 312 9.92 6.11 -9.18
C MET A 312 11.35 6.46 -8.78
N GLY A 313 12.34 5.75 -9.30
CA GLY A 313 13.76 6.05 -9.10
C GLY A 313 14.33 7.10 -10.06
N GLY A 314 13.61 7.40 -11.15
CA GLY A 314 14.05 8.28 -12.23
C GLY A 314 13.01 8.41 -13.34
N TRP A 315 13.33 9.20 -14.36
CA TRP A 315 12.37 9.68 -15.38
C TRP A 315 12.95 9.73 -16.80
N ASP A 316 13.69 8.69 -17.19
CA ASP A 316 14.34 8.61 -18.51
C ASP A 316 13.37 8.24 -19.64
#